data_AF-A0A7S4ERG2-F1
#
_entry.id   AF-A0A7S4ERG2-F1
#
_cell.length_a   1.000
_cell.length_b   1.000
_cell.length_c   1.000
_cell.angle_alpha   90.00
_cell.angle_beta   90.00
_cell.angle_gamma   90.00
#
_symmetry.space_group_name_H-M   'P 1'
#
loop_
_entity.id
_entity.type
_entity.pdbx_description
1 polymer ?
#
loop_
_entity_poly.entity_id
_entity_poly.type
_entity_poly.pdbx_seq_one_letter_code
_entity_poly.pdbx_strand_id
1 'polypeptide(L)'
;AVVDGLLWVIGGYDGANALASVEVYDPEADTWHEGPALMHGRYNACVGVWGGRLLVVGGCDGERRLSSVEVFDSNLGVWTQAAPLNHARSAALAVVLTQADLDPEALGRVVP
;
A
#
# COMPACT_ATOMS: atom_id res chain seq x y z
N ALA A 1 -4.91 3.57 2.11
CA ALA A 1 -4.94 3.82 0.64
C ALA A 1 -6.39 3.78 0.17
N VAL A 2 -6.72 4.38 -0.97
CA VAL A 2 -8.10 4.35 -1.50
C VAL A 2 -8.10 3.69 -2.88
N VAL A 3 -8.91 2.65 -3.06
CA VAL A 3 -9.11 1.94 -4.33
C VAL A 3 -10.59 1.62 -4.47
N ASP A 4 -11.15 1.90 -5.65
CA ASP A 4 -12.56 1.69 -5.98
C ASP A 4 -13.54 2.32 -4.96
N GLY A 5 -13.19 3.49 -4.44
CA GLY A 5 -14.00 4.22 -3.45
C GLY A 5 -13.88 3.69 -2.01
N LEU A 6 -13.17 2.59 -1.79
CA LEU A 6 -13.00 1.97 -0.48
C LEU A 6 -11.69 2.41 0.17
N LEU A 7 -11.70 2.62 1.49
CA LEU A 7 -10.49 2.93 2.27
C LEU A 7 -9.87 1.63 2.80
N TRP A 8 -8.62 1.38 2.40
CA TRP A 8 -7.84 0.22 2.80
C TRP A 8 -6.81 0.59 3.86
N VAL A 9 -6.86 -0.10 5.00
CA VAL A 9 -5.87 -0.10 6.08
C VAL A 9 -5.11 -1.42 5.99
N ILE A 10 -3.79 -1.35 5.84
CA ILE A 10 -2.96 -2.51 5.49
C ILE A 10 -1.79 -2.64 6.44
N GLY A 11 -1.73 -3.76 7.16
CA GLY A 11 -0.74 -4.03 8.18
C GLY A 11 -0.83 -3.10 9.38
N GLY A 12 0.30 -2.86 10.05
CA GLY A 12 0.38 -2.05 11.27
C GLY A 12 0.99 -2.82 12.43
N TYR A 13 0.90 -2.24 13.62
CA TYR A 13 1.43 -2.80 14.86
C TYR A 13 0.39 -2.63 15.97
N ASP A 14 -0.02 -3.73 16.60
CA ASP A 14 -1.05 -3.74 17.66
C ASP A 14 -0.47 -3.52 19.08
N GLY A 15 0.82 -3.24 19.18
CA GLY A 15 1.55 -3.16 20.46
C GLY A 15 2.30 -4.45 20.81
N ALA A 16 2.09 -5.54 20.07
CA ALA A 16 2.79 -6.81 20.25
C ALA A 16 3.36 -7.34 18.93
N ASN A 17 2.57 -7.37 17.86
CA ASN A 17 2.87 -8.05 16.61
C ASN A 17 2.82 -7.10 15.41
N ALA A 18 3.68 -7.35 14.43
CA ALA A 18 3.51 -6.82 13.09
C ALA A 18 2.29 -7.50 12.45
N LEU A 19 1.32 -6.70 12.01
CA LEU A 19 0.04 -7.19 11.51
C LEU A 19 0.12 -7.51 10.03
N ALA A 20 -0.41 -8.67 9.65
CA ALA A 20 -0.69 -9.01 8.25
C ALA A 20 -2.14 -8.67 7.86
N SER A 21 -2.98 -8.30 8.83
CA SER A 21 -4.37 -7.98 8.60
C SER A 21 -4.53 -6.78 7.67
N VAL A 22 -5.62 -6.83 6.92
CA VAL A 22 -6.09 -5.76 6.08
C VAL A 22 -7.55 -5.52 6.45
N GLU A 23 -7.90 -4.27 6.68
CA GLU A 23 -9.27 -3.85 6.94
C GLU A 23 -9.68 -2.85 5.87
N VAL A 24 -10.92 -2.97 5.41
CA VAL A 24 -11.46 -2.16 4.33
C VAL A 24 -12.74 -1.50 4.81
N TYR A 25 -12.81 -0.19 4.66
CA TYR A 25 -13.95 0.62 5.01
C TYR A 25 -14.72 1.01 3.75
N ASP A 26 -16.01 0.68 3.76
CA ASP A 26 -17.00 1.11 2.79
C ASP A 26 -17.72 2.36 3.34
N PRO A 27 -17.50 3.55 2.75
CA PRO A 27 -18.13 4.79 3.19
C PRO A 27 -19.63 4.88 2.83
N GLU A 28 -20.13 4.09 1.88
CA GLU A 28 -21.57 4.07 1.54
C GLU A 28 -22.36 3.24 2.56
N ALA A 29 -21.81 2.11 2.97
CA ALA A 29 -22.40 1.24 3.99
C ALA A 29 -22.07 1.66 5.43
N ASP A 30 -21.05 2.50 5.62
CA ASP A 30 -20.45 2.85 6.92
C ASP A 30 -20.02 1.62 7.72
N THR A 31 -19.33 0.69 7.06
CA THR A 31 -18.88 -0.57 7.67
C THR A 31 -17.43 -0.89 7.36
N TRP A 32 -16.77 -1.53 8.32
CA TRP A 32 -15.47 -2.17 8.13
C TRP A 32 -15.67 -3.66 7.82
N HIS A 33 -14.86 -4.19 6.92
CA HIS A 33 -14.78 -5.62 6.65
C HIS A 33 -13.33 -6.08 6.54
N GLU A 34 -13.09 -7.36 6.81
CA GLU A 34 -11.77 -7.95 6.61
C GLU A 34 -11.44 -7.99 5.11
N GLY A 35 -10.22 -7.60 4.78
CA GLY A 35 -9.62 -7.75 3.47
C GLY A 35 -8.65 -8.93 3.41
N PRO A 36 -8.12 -9.26 2.22
CA PRO A 36 -7.11 -10.29 2.06
C PRO A 36 -5.84 -9.93 2.85
N ALA A 37 -5.40 -10.84 3.72
CA ALA A 37 -4.21 -10.64 4.53
C ALA A 37 -2.92 -10.63 3.68
N LEU A 38 -1.96 -9.82 4.09
CA LEU A 38 -0.61 -9.81 3.53
C LEU A 38 0.07 -11.17 3.70
N MET A 39 1.06 -11.45 2.86
CA MET A 39 1.87 -12.68 2.99
C MET A 39 2.65 -12.70 4.31
N HIS A 40 3.11 -11.54 4.78
CA HIS A 40 3.80 -11.37 6.05
C HIS A 40 3.36 -10.10 6.75
N GLY A 41 3.24 -10.18 8.08
CA GLY A 41 2.90 -9.03 8.89
C GLY A 41 3.97 -7.95 8.82
N ARG A 42 3.55 -6.68 8.74
CA ARG A 42 4.47 -5.56 8.64
C ARG A 42 3.89 -4.27 9.19
N TYR A 43 4.75 -3.45 9.80
CA TYR A 43 4.46 -2.07 10.17
C TYR A 43 5.49 -1.12 9.57
N ASN A 44 5.21 0.20 9.63
CA ASN A 44 6.06 1.25 9.03
C ASN A 44 6.36 1.02 7.54
N ALA A 45 5.49 0.30 6.82
CA ALA A 45 5.56 0.11 5.39
C ALA A 45 4.97 1.32 4.67
N CYS A 46 5.36 1.52 3.41
CA CYS A 46 4.70 2.47 2.53
C CYS A 46 3.56 1.77 1.79
N VAL A 47 2.42 2.43 1.63
CA VAL A 47 1.31 1.94 0.81
C VAL A 47 1.06 2.94 -0.32
N GLY A 48 0.94 2.45 -1.55
CA GLY A 48 0.64 3.25 -2.73
C GLY A 48 -0.38 2.58 -3.64
N VAL A 49 -0.99 3.36 -4.52
CA VAL A 49 -1.92 2.88 -5.55
C VAL A 49 -1.34 3.22 -6.90
N TRP A 50 -1.13 2.21 -7.76
CA TRP A 50 -0.60 2.40 -9.10
C TRP A 50 -1.34 1.52 -10.10
N GLY A 51 -1.94 2.16 -11.12
CA GLY A 51 -2.75 1.48 -12.13
C GLY A 51 -3.94 0.71 -11.52
N GLY A 52 -4.60 1.29 -10.52
CA GLY A 52 -5.72 0.66 -9.80
C GLY A 52 -5.32 -0.46 -8.83
N ARG A 53 -4.03 -0.79 -8.70
CA ARG A 53 -3.55 -1.84 -7.80
C ARG A 53 -2.95 -1.26 -6.53
N LEU A 54 -3.15 -1.94 -5.42
CA LEU A 54 -2.50 -1.64 -4.15
C LEU A 54 -1.08 -2.22 -4.12
N LEU A 55 -0.13 -1.43 -3.63
CA LEU A 55 1.24 -1.85 -3.39
C LEU A 55 1.60 -1.57 -1.94
N VAL A 56 2.31 -2.51 -1.31
CA VAL A 56 2.90 -2.35 0.01
C VAL A 56 4.39 -2.57 -0.09
N VAL A 57 5.18 -1.58 0.30
CA VAL A 57 6.61 -1.49 0.02
C VAL A 57 7.38 -1.39 1.33
N GLY A 58 8.29 -2.35 1.55
CA GLY A 58 9.16 -2.38 2.72
C GLY A 58 8.39 -2.54 4.03
N GLY A 59 8.86 -1.88 5.08
CA GLY A 59 8.34 -1.99 6.44
C GLY A 59 9.25 -2.81 7.36
N CYS A 60 8.69 -3.29 8.46
CA CYS A 60 9.36 -4.15 9.45
C CYS A 60 8.42 -5.29 9.85
N ASP A 61 8.90 -6.52 9.86
CA ASP A 61 8.12 -7.72 10.24
C ASP A 61 8.11 -8.01 11.75
N GLY A 62 8.71 -7.12 12.55
CA GLY A 62 8.92 -7.33 13.99
C GLY A 62 10.37 -7.66 14.34
N GLU A 63 11.13 -8.22 13.40
CA GLU A 63 12.53 -8.59 13.59
C GLU A 63 13.48 -7.81 12.68
N ARG A 64 13.08 -7.60 11.43
CA ARG A 64 13.94 -7.02 10.39
C ARG A 64 13.19 -6.03 9.52
N ARG A 65 13.96 -5.07 9.00
CA ARG A 65 13.49 -4.19 7.92
C ARG A 65 13.34 -5.01 6.65
N LEU A 66 12.29 -4.71 5.89
CA LEU A 66 11.93 -5.43 4.68
C LEU A 66 12.35 -4.66 3.44
N SER A 67 12.86 -5.38 2.45
CA SER A 67 12.94 -4.91 1.06
C SER A 67 11.80 -5.45 0.19
N SER A 68 11.00 -6.39 0.72
CA SER A 68 9.92 -7.02 -0.03
C SER A 68 8.84 -6.01 -0.39
N VAL A 69 8.26 -6.22 -1.57
CA VAL A 69 7.11 -5.49 -2.08
C VAL A 69 6.01 -6.49 -2.34
N GLU A 70 4.81 -6.20 -1.86
CA GLU A 70 3.61 -6.97 -2.13
C GLU A 70 2.66 -6.12 -2.99
N VAL A 71 2.03 -6.74 -3.98
CA VAL A 71 1.01 -6.12 -4.84
C VAL A 71 -0.28 -6.94 -4.77
N PHE A 72 -1.41 -6.26 -4.63
CA PHE A 72 -2.70 -6.92 -4.61
C PHE A 72 -3.13 -7.30 -6.04
N ASP A 73 -3.38 -8.59 -6.27
CA ASP A 73 -3.97 -9.10 -7.50
C ASP A 73 -5.48 -9.21 -7.33
N SER A 74 -6.22 -8.27 -7.91
CA SER A 74 -7.68 -8.22 -7.84
C SER A 74 -8.37 -9.39 -8.55
N ASN A 75 -7.71 -10.06 -9.50
CA ASN A 75 -8.28 -11.22 -10.18
C ASN A 75 -8.24 -12.46 -9.29
N LEU A 76 -7.19 -12.59 -8.48
CA LEU A 76 -6.99 -13.72 -7.57
C LEU A 76 -7.48 -13.44 -6.15
N GLY A 77 -7.69 -12.17 -5.78
CA GLY A 77 -8.09 -11.76 -4.45
C GLY A 77 -6.98 -11.97 -3.40
N VAL A 78 -5.71 -11.96 -3.81
CA VAL A 78 -4.57 -12.24 -2.92
C VAL A 78 -3.42 -11.26 -3.16
N TRP A 79 -2.57 -11.11 -2.14
CA TRP A 79 -1.29 -10.42 -2.26
C TRP A 79 -0.25 -11.32 -2.92
N THR A 80 0.53 -10.75 -3.82
CA THR A 80 1.61 -11.44 -4.53
C THR A 80 2.92 -10.65 -4.41
N GLN A 81 4.04 -11.36 -4.49
CA GLN A 81 5.35 -10.74 -4.40
C GLN A 81 5.71 -10.01 -5.71
N ALA A 82 6.08 -8.75 -5.59
CA ALA A 82 6.66 -7.96 -6.67
C ALA A 82 8.20 -7.88 -6.54
N ALA A 83 8.84 -7.18 -7.49
CA ALA A 83 10.28 -6.94 -7.44
C ALA A 83 10.65 -6.20 -6.13
N PRO A 84 11.66 -6.68 -5.39
CA PRO A 84 12.05 -6.07 -4.11
C PRO A 84 12.79 -4.75 -4.31
N LEU A 85 12.86 -3.95 -3.25
CA LEU A 85 13.80 -2.83 -3.14
C LEU A 85 15.25 -3.35 -3.12
N ASN A 86 16.18 -2.58 -3.67
CA ASN A 86 17.62 -2.87 -3.57
C ASN A 86 18.14 -2.82 -2.12
N HIS A 87 17.48 -2.05 -1.26
CA HIS A 87 17.80 -1.93 0.15
C HIS A 87 16.51 -1.96 0.98
N ALA A 88 16.54 -2.69 2.09
CA ALA A 88 15.43 -2.71 3.03
C ALA A 88 15.18 -1.32 3.63
N ARG A 89 13.90 -0.94 3.75
CA ARG A 89 13.47 0.36 4.26
C ARG A 89 12.26 0.19 5.17
N SER A 90 12.22 0.96 6.25
CA SER A 90 11.08 1.09 7.16
C SER A 90 10.93 2.56 7.54
N ALA A 91 9.70 3.02 7.80
CA ALA A 91 9.39 4.42 8.11
C ALA A 91 9.86 5.39 7.01
N ALA A 92 9.78 4.94 5.76
CA ALA A 92 10.06 5.76 4.59
C ALA A 92 8.80 6.52 4.14
N LEU A 93 8.98 7.41 3.18
CA LEU A 93 7.90 7.98 2.38
C LEU A 93 7.96 7.38 0.97
N ALA A 94 6.80 7.06 0.40
CA ALA A 94 6.66 6.73 -1.01
C ALA A 94 5.61 7.64 -1.65
N VAL A 95 5.86 8.01 -2.91
CA VAL A 95 4.93 8.77 -3.74
C VAL A 95 4.84 8.02 -5.07
N VAL A 96 3.63 7.90 -5.60
CA VAL A 96 3.40 7.36 -6.94
C VAL A 96 3.42 8.52 -7.92
N LEU A 97 4.28 8.43 -8.92
CA LEU A 97 4.33 9.38 -10.03
C LEU A 97 4.02 8.63 -11.32
N THR A 98 3.05 9.12 -12.07
CA THR A 98 2.68 8.61 -13.38
C THR A 98 3.35 9.45 -14.47
N GLN A 99 3.39 8.96 -15.71
CA GLN A 99 3.87 9.78 -16.82
C GLN A 99 3.05 11.05 -17.01
N ALA A 100 1.74 11.00 -16.72
CA ALA A 100 0.88 12.17 -16.78
C ALA A 100 1.28 13.24 -15.74
N ASP A 101 1.72 12.82 -14.54
CA ASP A 101 2.21 13.75 -13.51
C ASP A 101 3.53 14.44 -13.90
N LEU A 102 4.25 13.86 -14.85
CA LEU A 102 5.53 14.36 -15.35
C LEU A 102 5.39 15.10 -16.70
N ASP A 103 4.17 15.23 -17.24
CA ASP A 103 3.92 15.97 -18.47
C ASP A 103 4.07 17.49 -18.21
N PRO A 104 5.01 18.18 -18.89
CA PRO A 104 5.20 19.62 -18.75
C PRO A 104 3.94 20.45 -19.00
N GLU A 105 3.01 19.99 -19.85
CA GLU A 105 1.75 20.70 -20.10
C GLU A 105 0.78 20.61 -18.92
N ALA A 106 0.82 19.53 -18.14
CA ALA A 106 0.02 19.37 -16.92
C ALA A 106 0.56 20.25 -15.77
N LEU A 107 1.89 20.40 -15.69
CA LEU A 107 2.56 21.25 -14.69
C LEU A 107 2.37 22.76 -14.94
N GLY A 108 1.98 23.15 -16.16
CA GLY A 108 1.76 24.54 -16.57
C GLY A 108 0.38 25.11 -16.25
N ARG A 109 -0.58 24.32 -15.77
CA ARG A 109 -1.92 24.80 -15.37
C ARG A 109 -1.97 25.19 -13.90
N VAL A 110 -1.12 26.13 -13.50
CA VAL A 110 -1.46 27.01 -12.37
C VAL A 110 -2.38 28.07 -12.95
N VAL A 111 -3.69 27.81 -12.91
CA VAL A 111 -4.70 28.81 -13.25
C VAL A 111 -4.65 29.88 -12.13
N PRO A 112 -4.51 31.18 -12.44
CA PRO A 112 -4.48 32.24 -11.44
C PRO A 112 -5.79 32.37 -10.67
#